data_AF-A0A3D0M5K0-F1
#
_entry.id   AF-A0A3D0M5K0-F1
#
_cell.length_a   1.000
_cell.length_b   1.000
_cell.length_c   1.000
_cell.angle_alpha   90.00
_cell.angle_beta   90.00
_cell.angle_gamma   90.00
#
_symmetry.space_group_name_H-M   'P 1'
#
loop_
_entity.id
_entity.type
_entity.pdbx_description
1 polymer ?
#
loop_
_entity_poly.entity_id
_entity_poly.type
_entity_poly.pdbx_seq_one_letter_code
_entity_poly.pdbx_strand_id
1 'polypeptide(L)'
;MNGLTFLDFFSGIGGFRKGLELCGMTCKGHCEIDKYADRSYRAIFTVKEDEWFGRDITKARTDELPRVNLWAGGFPCQDISVCGRQYGIDGSRSGLFFEIIRLLESTAPEDRPEWIILENVKNLLSIHQGWDLATVLCALAECGYHIEYGLVNSKFHGVPQNRERVYIVAYRHFRAEPGRKVFPLSGGNSKALIQLLGGSQGRRVYDPHGIGCTITSEAGGFGGKTGLYFIDLCNGNPRLTDTARCIKARYYSGITNRGA
;
A
#
# COMPACT_ATOMS: atom_id res chain seq x y z
N MET A 1 12.12 -22.43 -13.66
CA MET A 1 10.98 -21.56 -14.02
C MET A 1 11.28 -20.19 -13.45
N ASN A 2 11.58 -19.20 -14.29
CA ASN A 2 11.85 -17.85 -13.81
C ASN A 2 10.53 -17.23 -13.33
N GLY A 3 10.44 -16.90 -12.05
CA GLY A 3 9.29 -16.18 -11.49
C GLY A 3 9.11 -14.82 -12.15
N LEU A 4 7.88 -14.31 -12.18
CA LEU A 4 7.59 -12.98 -12.70
C LEU A 4 8.39 -11.92 -11.91
N THR A 5 8.85 -10.90 -12.62
CA THR A 5 9.60 -9.79 -12.05
C THR A 5 8.75 -8.52 -11.97
N PHE A 6 9.01 -7.64 -11.01
CA PHE A 6 8.24 -6.41 -10.85
C PHE A 6 9.06 -5.21 -10.36
N LEU A 7 8.52 -4.01 -10.62
CA LEU A 7 8.93 -2.74 -10.00
C LEU A 7 7.86 -2.25 -9.02
N ASP A 8 8.29 -1.68 -7.90
CA ASP A 8 7.43 -1.15 -6.82
C ASP A 8 7.53 0.39 -6.77
N PHE A 9 6.59 1.09 -7.41
CA PHE A 9 6.50 2.55 -7.39
C PHE A 9 5.69 3.05 -6.21
N PHE A 10 6.03 4.24 -5.70
CA PHE A 10 5.42 4.79 -4.49
C PHE A 10 5.48 3.78 -3.33
N SER A 11 6.63 3.12 -3.22
CA SER A 11 6.76 1.85 -2.51
C SER A 11 6.51 1.96 -1.00
N GLY A 12 6.70 3.14 -0.41
CA GLY A 12 6.57 3.37 1.01
C GLY A 12 7.46 2.40 1.79
N ILE A 13 6.84 1.55 2.61
CA ILE A 13 7.53 0.50 3.37
C ILE A 13 7.52 -0.87 2.66
N GLY A 14 7.08 -0.94 1.41
CA GLY A 14 7.10 -2.14 0.56
C GLY A 14 5.94 -3.10 0.76
N GLY A 15 4.72 -2.57 0.92
CA GLY A 15 3.51 -3.39 1.03
C GLY A 15 3.27 -4.25 -0.22
N PHE A 16 3.41 -3.65 -1.41
CA PHE A 16 3.32 -4.38 -2.67
C PHE A 16 4.44 -5.41 -2.81
N ARG A 17 5.70 -5.03 -2.55
CA ARG A 17 6.82 -5.98 -2.54
C ARG A 17 6.53 -7.20 -1.70
N LYS A 18 6.12 -7.03 -0.43
CA LYS A 18 5.84 -8.16 0.45
C LYS A 18 4.73 -9.07 -0.11
N GLY A 19 3.65 -8.49 -0.62
CA GLY A 19 2.55 -9.25 -1.20
C GLY A 19 2.96 -10.05 -2.44
N LEU A 20 3.71 -9.43 -3.35
CA LEU A 20 4.14 -10.05 -4.61
C LEU A 20 5.24 -11.09 -4.39
N GLU A 21 6.18 -10.87 -3.47
CA GLU A 21 7.19 -11.86 -3.09
C GLU A 21 6.56 -13.11 -2.44
N LEU A 22 5.48 -12.95 -1.64
CA LEU A 22 4.73 -14.09 -1.11
C LEU A 22 4.07 -14.94 -2.22
N CYS A 23 3.80 -14.34 -3.38
CA CYS A 23 3.34 -15.03 -4.59
C CYS A 23 4.49 -15.61 -5.43
N GLY A 24 5.74 -15.53 -4.97
CA GLY A 24 6.92 -16.05 -5.67
C GLY A 24 7.48 -15.12 -6.75
N MET A 25 7.06 -13.86 -6.79
CA MET A 25 7.59 -12.85 -7.72
C MET A 25 8.89 -12.24 -7.19
N THR A 26 9.72 -11.71 -8.08
CA THR A 26 11.01 -11.08 -7.73
C THR A 26 10.97 -9.58 -7.95
N CYS A 27 11.24 -8.80 -6.90
CA CYS A 27 11.40 -7.36 -7.03
C CYS A 27 12.70 -7.04 -7.78
N LYS A 28 12.64 -6.13 -8.76
CA LYS A 28 13.80 -5.64 -9.52
C LYS A 28 14.11 -4.17 -9.27
N GLY A 29 13.35 -3.52 -8.40
CA GLY A 29 13.60 -2.16 -8.01
C GLY A 29 12.38 -1.49 -7.41
N HIS A 30 12.62 -0.34 -6.76
CA HIS A 30 11.59 0.44 -6.10
C HIS A 30 11.81 1.94 -6.27
N CYS A 31 10.73 2.70 -6.15
CA CYS A 31 10.76 4.16 -6.16
C CYS A 31 10.08 4.76 -4.93
N GLU A 32 10.79 5.61 -4.20
CA GLU A 32 10.28 6.28 -2.99
C GLU A 32 11.00 7.61 -2.72
N ILE A 33 10.21 8.67 -2.50
CA ILE A 33 10.68 10.04 -2.27
C ILE A 33 10.93 10.34 -0.80
N ASP A 34 10.15 9.73 0.10
CA ASP A 34 10.34 9.89 1.52
C ASP A 34 11.52 9.04 2.01
N LYS A 35 12.59 9.73 2.39
CA LYS A 35 13.82 9.11 2.88
C LYS A 35 13.63 8.22 4.13
N TYR A 36 12.58 8.41 4.93
CA TYR A 36 12.34 7.59 6.12
C TYR A 36 11.57 6.32 5.77
N ALA A 37 10.64 6.41 4.80
CA ALA A 37 9.98 5.26 4.19
C ALA A 37 11.01 4.35 3.50
N ASP A 38 11.88 4.90 2.64
CA ASP A 38 12.96 4.11 1.99
C ASP A 38 13.92 3.48 3.01
N ARG A 39 14.29 4.20 4.07
CA ARG A 39 15.10 3.62 5.16
C ARG A 39 14.41 2.44 5.82
N SER A 40 13.09 2.50 6.00
CA SER A 40 12.31 1.40 6.57
C SER A 40 12.21 0.24 5.59
N TYR A 41 11.97 0.53 4.31
CA TYR A 41 11.96 -0.43 3.22
C TYR A 41 13.26 -1.23 3.19
N ARG A 42 14.42 -0.56 3.17
CA ARG A 42 15.76 -1.19 3.16
C ARG A 42 16.11 -1.93 4.45
N ALA A 43 15.42 -1.63 5.56
CA ALA A 43 15.56 -2.39 6.80
C ALA A 43 14.71 -3.68 6.79
N ILE A 44 13.60 -3.69 6.06
CA ILE A 44 12.69 -4.85 5.94
C ILE A 44 13.17 -5.81 4.86
N PHE A 45 13.63 -5.27 3.73
CA PHE A 45 14.05 -6.05 2.56
C PHE A 45 15.55 -5.94 2.34
N THR A 46 16.20 -7.07 2.07
CA THR A 46 17.57 -7.10 1.59
C THR A 46 17.60 -6.66 0.13
N VAL A 47 17.62 -5.34 -0.08
CA VAL A 47 17.74 -4.72 -1.40
C VAL A 47 19.10 -5.07 -1.98
N LYS A 48 19.12 -5.76 -3.12
CA LYS A 48 20.36 -6.15 -3.80
C LYS A 48 20.93 -4.98 -4.60
N GLU A 49 22.23 -5.01 -4.86
CA GLU A 49 22.91 -3.99 -5.68
C GLU A 49 22.41 -3.94 -7.13
N ASP A 50 21.84 -5.04 -7.65
CA ASP A 50 21.23 -5.10 -8.99
C ASP A 50 19.77 -4.62 -9.03
N GLU A 51 19.18 -4.26 -7.88
CA GLU A 51 17.84 -3.68 -7.82
C GLU A 51 17.90 -2.17 -8.10
N TRP A 52 17.13 -1.72 -9.08
CA TRP A 52 17.03 -0.30 -9.40
C TRP A 52 16.40 0.49 -8.26
N PHE A 53 16.90 1.71 -8.00
CA PHE A 53 16.32 2.62 -7.03
C PHE A 53 16.08 4.00 -7.64
N GLY A 54 14.81 4.40 -7.71
CA GLY A 54 14.42 5.77 -8.07
C GLY A 54 14.03 6.58 -6.83
N ARG A 55 14.69 7.72 -6.57
CA ARG A 55 14.24 8.59 -5.47
C ARG A 55 12.96 9.36 -5.81
N ASP A 56 12.82 9.79 -7.05
CA ASP A 56 11.74 10.70 -7.46
C ASP A 56 11.26 10.27 -8.83
N ILE A 57 10.01 9.79 -8.90
CA ILE A 57 9.43 9.28 -10.14
C ILE A 57 9.37 10.34 -11.24
N THR A 58 9.27 11.63 -10.88
CA THR A 58 9.28 12.74 -11.83
C THR A 58 10.62 12.88 -12.57
N LYS A 59 11.68 12.32 -12.00
CA LYS A 59 13.04 12.33 -12.55
C LYS A 59 13.45 10.98 -13.13
N ALA A 60 12.64 9.94 -12.90
CA ALA A 60 12.91 8.62 -13.43
C ALA A 60 12.83 8.63 -14.96
N ARG A 61 13.71 7.85 -15.59
CA ARG A 61 13.79 7.76 -17.05
C ARG A 61 13.64 6.32 -17.49
N THR A 62 13.00 6.08 -18.62
CA THR A 62 12.72 4.70 -19.04
C THR A 62 13.99 3.89 -19.33
N ASP A 63 15.08 4.53 -19.74
CA ASP A 63 16.37 3.88 -20.06
C ASP A 63 17.10 3.32 -18.84
N GLU A 64 16.78 3.77 -17.62
CA GLU A 64 17.32 3.23 -16.36
C GLU A 64 16.44 2.15 -15.73
N LEU A 65 15.17 2.02 -16.14
CA LEU A 65 14.24 1.05 -15.57
C LEU A 65 14.59 -0.36 -16.07
N PRO A 66 14.76 -1.35 -15.18
CA PRO A 66 14.93 -2.72 -15.61
C PRO A 66 13.65 -3.23 -16.25
N ARG A 67 13.79 -4.01 -17.32
CA ARG A 67 12.67 -4.68 -17.97
C ARG A 67 12.05 -5.70 -17.00
N VAL A 68 10.75 -5.54 -16.73
CA VAL A 68 10.01 -6.37 -15.79
C VAL A 68 8.65 -6.78 -16.35
N ASN A 69 8.02 -7.77 -15.72
CA ASN A 69 6.68 -8.23 -16.12
C ASN A 69 5.56 -7.36 -15.55
N LEU A 70 5.78 -6.73 -14.38
CA LEU A 70 4.73 -6.05 -13.63
C LEU A 70 5.20 -4.72 -13.02
N TRP A 71 4.37 -3.69 -13.11
CA TRP A 71 4.53 -2.46 -12.32
C TRP A 71 3.46 -2.41 -11.24
N ALA A 72 3.86 -2.17 -9.99
CA ALA A 72 2.94 -2.03 -8.86
C ALA A 72 3.10 -0.65 -8.23
N GLY A 73 2.03 -0.06 -7.70
CA GLY A 73 2.16 1.15 -6.88
C GLY A 73 0.87 1.72 -6.33
N GLY A 74 0.94 2.27 -5.12
CA GLY A 74 -0.14 3.03 -4.49
C GLY A 74 0.11 4.51 -4.70
N PHE A 75 -0.38 5.07 -5.79
CA PHE A 75 -0.08 6.47 -6.11
C PHE A 75 -0.74 7.44 -5.10
N PRO A 76 -0.14 8.61 -4.85
CA PRO A 76 -0.53 9.44 -3.72
C PRO A 76 -2.00 9.87 -3.79
N CYS A 77 -2.72 9.73 -2.68
CA CYS A 77 -4.17 9.91 -2.61
C CYS A 77 -4.60 11.21 -1.92
N GLN A 78 -3.67 12.09 -1.55
CA GLN A 78 -3.98 13.24 -0.68
C GLN A 78 -4.97 14.22 -1.32
N ASP A 79 -4.87 14.41 -2.64
CA ASP A 79 -5.77 15.28 -3.39
C ASP A 79 -7.08 14.58 -3.77
N ILE A 80 -7.16 13.25 -3.61
CA ILE A 80 -8.36 12.43 -3.90
C ILE A 80 -9.14 12.09 -2.61
N SER A 81 -8.47 12.05 -1.47
CA SER A 81 -9.06 11.65 -0.18
C SER A 81 -10.13 12.62 0.31
N VAL A 82 -11.19 12.10 0.93
CA VAL A 82 -12.22 12.89 1.63
C VAL A 82 -11.63 13.73 2.76
N CYS A 83 -10.53 13.26 3.37
CA CYS A 83 -9.81 14.01 4.40
C CYS A 83 -8.81 15.05 3.85
N GLY A 84 -8.70 15.15 2.52
CA GLY A 84 -7.82 16.09 1.83
C GLY A 84 -8.58 17.29 1.26
N ARG A 85 -7.89 18.09 0.41
CA ARG A 85 -8.48 19.27 -0.26
C ARG A 85 -9.33 18.94 -1.49
N GLN A 86 -9.38 17.66 -1.88
CA GLN A 86 -10.19 17.15 -2.99
C GLN A 86 -9.91 17.84 -4.34
N TYR A 87 -8.65 18.18 -4.63
CA TYR A 87 -8.24 18.73 -5.93
C TYR A 87 -8.31 17.70 -7.07
N GLY A 88 -8.52 16.41 -6.77
CA GLY A 88 -8.64 15.36 -7.77
C GLY A 88 -7.31 14.93 -8.37
N ILE A 89 -7.33 14.22 -9.50
CA ILE A 89 -6.15 13.68 -10.21
C ILE A 89 -5.23 14.78 -10.77
N ASP A 90 -5.76 15.99 -10.97
CA ASP A 90 -4.98 17.16 -11.41
C ASP A 90 -4.20 17.82 -10.26
N GLY A 91 -4.35 17.32 -9.04
CA GLY A 91 -3.59 17.76 -7.88
C GLY A 91 -2.10 17.45 -7.99
N SER A 92 -1.26 18.30 -7.41
CA SER A 92 0.20 18.14 -7.46
C SER A 92 0.73 16.80 -6.92
N ARG A 93 -0.03 16.10 -6.04
CA ARG A 93 0.39 14.81 -5.47
C ARG A 93 -0.29 13.63 -6.14
N SER A 94 -1.60 13.70 -6.37
CA SER A 94 -2.35 12.66 -7.10
C SER A 94 -1.98 12.56 -8.57
N GLY A 95 -1.58 13.68 -9.18
CA GLY A 95 -1.08 13.77 -10.55
C GLY A 95 0.21 12.98 -10.79
N LEU A 96 0.86 12.47 -9.73
CA LEU A 96 1.98 11.54 -9.88
C LEU A 96 1.56 10.20 -10.53
N PHE A 97 0.26 9.91 -10.62
CA PHE A 97 -0.24 8.88 -11.54
C PHE A 97 0.24 9.11 -12.99
N PHE A 98 0.23 10.35 -13.47
CA PHE A 98 0.67 10.69 -14.83
C PHE A 98 2.17 10.50 -15.04
N GLU A 99 2.97 10.42 -13.98
CA GLU A 99 4.38 10.02 -14.11
C GLU A 99 4.53 8.53 -14.46
N ILE A 100 3.63 7.67 -13.96
CA ILE A 100 3.56 6.28 -14.42
C ILE A 100 3.19 6.25 -15.91
N ILE A 101 2.20 7.05 -16.33
CA ILE A 101 1.78 7.14 -17.74
C ILE A 101 2.92 7.65 -18.62
N ARG A 102 3.62 8.72 -18.22
CA ARG A 102 4.80 9.25 -18.92
C ARG A 102 5.86 8.16 -19.13
N LEU A 103 6.15 7.37 -18.10
CA LEU A 103 7.10 6.26 -18.20
C LEU A 103 6.60 5.16 -19.15
N LEU A 104 5.30 4.81 -19.12
CA LEU A 104 4.69 3.84 -20.05
C LEU A 104 4.76 4.32 -21.50
N GLU A 105 4.38 5.57 -21.77
CA GLU A 105 4.41 6.19 -23.10
C GLU A 105 5.83 6.25 -23.65
N SER A 106 6.80 6.55 -22.79
CA SER A 106 8.23 6.57 -23.13
C SER A 106 8.86 5.18 -23.27
N THR A 107 8.14 4.12 -22.88
CA THR A 107 8.58 2.72 -23.05
C THR A 107 8.10 2.17 -24.39
N ALA A 108 9.03 1.58 -25.14
CA ALA A 108 8.70 0.88 -26.38
C ALA A 108 7.58 -0.15 -26.13
N PRO A 109 6.55 -0.23 -26.99
CA PRO A 109 5.37 -1.09 -26.75
C PRO A 109 5.70 -2.56 -26.38
N GLU A 110 6.75 -3.13 -26.97
CA GLU A 110 7.26 -4.47 -26.72
C GLU A 110 7.90 -4.66 -25.32
N ASP A 111 8.40 -3.58 -24.74
CA ASP A 111 9.10 -3.56 -23.44
C ASP A 111 8.24 -3.05 -22.29
N ARG A 112 7.03 -2.55 -22.59
CA ARG A 112 6.03 -2.23 -21.57
C ARG A 112 5.74 -3.45 -20.69
N PRO A 113 5.49 -3.25 -19.38
CA PRO A 113 5.14 -4.34 -18.48
C PRO A 113 3.87 -5.03 -18.99
N GLU A 114 3.77 -6.33 -18.74
CA GLU A 114 2.56 -7.07 -19.10
C GLU A 114 1.40 -6.75 -18.17
N TRP A 115 1.72 -6.41 -16.91
CA TRP A 115 0.77 -6.16 -15.84
C TRP A 115 1.04 -4.83 -15.14
N ILE A 116 -0.02 -4.14 -14.75
CA ILE A 116 0.04 -2.98 -13.87
C ILE A 116 -0.97 -3.21 -12.74
N ILE A 117 -0.54 -3.02 -11.49
CA ILE A 117 -1.42 -3.05 -10.32
C ILE A 117 -1.30 -1.71 -9.60
N LEU A 118 -2.40 -0.95 -9.57
CA LEU A 118 -2.49 0.31 -8.85
C LEU A 118 -3.47 0.21 -7.69
N GLU A 119 -3.20 0.96 -6.63
CA GLU A 119 -4.11 1.11 -5.49
C GLU A 119 -4.41 2.59 -5.22
N ASN A 120 -5.65 2.87 -4.81
CA ASN A 120 -6.03 4.17 -4.27
C ASN A 120 -7.22 4.07 -3.29
N VAL A 121 -7.60 5.19 -2.67
CA VAL A 121 -8.73 5.29 -1.75
C VAL A 121 -10.07 5.12 -2.45
N LYS A 122 -11.07 4.63 -1.70
CA LYS A 122 -12.47 4.48 -2.16
C LYS A 122 -13.04 5.72 -2.84
N ASN A 123 -12.67 6.92 -2.37
CA ASN A 123 -13.20 8.17 -2.92
C ASN A 123 -12.79 8.43 -4.38
N LEU A 124 -11.80 7.72 -4.92
CA LEU A 124 -11.48 7.78 -6.35
C LEU A 124 -12.71 7.43 -7.22
N LEU A 125 -13.60 6.56 -6.74
CA LEU A 125 -14.82 6.16 -7.46
C LEU A 125 -15.86 7.28 -7.58
N SER A 126 -15.79 8.31 -6.74
CA SER A 126 -16.87 9.30 -6.57
C SER A 126 -16.40 10.75 -6.66
N ILE A 127 -15.10 11.01 -6.48
CA ILE A 127 -14.55 12.37 -6.61
C ILE A 127 -14.83 12.91 -8.01
N HIS A 128 -15.16 14.20 -8.09
CA HIS A 128 -15.58 14.86 -9.32
C HIS A 128 -16.61 14.05 -10.12
N GLN A 129 -17.61 13.47 -9.44
CA GLN A 129 -18.65 12.65 -10.09
C GLN A 129 -18.11 11.42 -10.85
N GLY A 130 -16.94 10.91 -10.44
CA GLY A 130 -16.28 9.75 -11.04
C GLY A 130 -15.35 10.08 -12.22
N TRP A 131 -15.22 11.35 -12.61
CA TRP A 131 -14.37 11.76 -13.73
C TRP A 131 -12.89 11.42 -13.52
N ASP A 132 -12.38 11.52 -12.29
CA ASP A 132 -10.98 11.16 -12.00
C ASP A 132 -10.68 9.67 -12.25
N LEU A 133 -11.61 8.78 -11.87
CA LEU A 133 -11.48 7.36 -12.20
C LEU A 133 -11.51 7.18 -13.72
N ALA A 134 -12.44 7.84 -14.41
CA ALA A 134 -12.52 7.78 -15.87
C ALA A 134 -11.20 8.21 -16.52
N THR A 135 -10.58 9.30 -16.06
CA THR A 135 -9.27 9.76 -16.53
C THR A 135 -8.18 8.71 -16.33
N VAL A 136 -8.11 8.08 -15.16
CA VAL A 136 -7.16 6.98 -14.88
C VAL A 136 -7.37 5.80 -15.83
N LEU A 137 -8.63 5.40 -16.05
CA LEU A 137 -8.97 4.30 -16.94
C LEU A 137 -8.65 4.62 -18.40
N CYS A 138 -8.98 5.83 -18.88
CA CYS A 138 -8.69 6.27 -20.24
C CYS A 138 -7.18 6.32 -20.51
N ALA A 139 -6.38 6.90 -19.61
CA ALA A 139 -4.93 6.99 -19.78
C ALA A 139 -4.26 5.61 -19.88
N LEU A 140 -4.71 4.63 -19.07
CA LEU A 140 -4.24 3.25 -19.17
C LEU A 140 -4.68 2.57 -20.48
N ALA A 141 -5.92 2.83 -20.93
CA ALA A 141 -6.45 2.28 -22.17
C ALA A 141 -5.71 2.83 -23.40
N GLU A 142 -5.40 4.13 -23.41
CA GLU A 142 -4.58 4.79 -24.44
C GLU A 142 -3.16 4.22 -24.50
N CYS A 143 -2.61 3.76 -23.38
CA CYS A 143 -1.35 3.01 -23.33
C CYS A 143 -1.46 1.55 -23.84
N GLY A 144 -2.64 1.09 -24.24
CA GLY A 144 -2.89 -0.24 -24.82
C GLY A 144 -3.23 -1.34 -23.80
N TYR A 145 -3.71 -0.96 -22.62
CA TYR A 145 -4.11 -1.92 -21.58
C TYR A 145 -5.61 -2.15 -21.53
N HIS A 146 -5.99 -3.39 -21.23
CA HIS A 146 -7.31 -3.73 -20.70
C HIS A 146 -7.31 -3.52 -19.20
N ILE A 147 -8.43 -3.07 -18.64
CA ILE A 147 -8.49 -2.70 -17.22
C ILE A 147 -9.66 -3.40 -16.53
N GLU A 148 -9.37 -4.05 -15.41
CA GLU A 148 -10.36 -4.44 -14.40
C GLU A 148 -10.09 -3.66 -13.10
N TYR A 149 -11.12 -3.28 -12.37
CA TYR A 149 -10.96 -2.66 -11.05
C TYR A 149 -12.01 -3.16 -10.07
N GLY A 150 -11.71 -3.08 -8.78
CA GLY A 150 -12.60 -3.53 -7.72
C GLY A 150 -12.37 -2.82 -6.39
N LEU A 151 -13.44 -2.65 -5.63
CA LEU A 151 -13.38 -2.16 -4.25
C LEU A 151 -13.15 -3.34 -3.30
N VAL A 152 -12.03 -3.31 -2.59
CA VAL A 152 -11.61 -4.39 -1.67
C VAL A 152 -11.55 -3.83 -0.26
N ASN A 153 -12.03 -4.60 0.71
CA ASN A 153 -11.94 -4.24 2.12
C ASN A 153 -11.08 -5.25 2.88
N SER A 154 -9.98 -4.80 3.48
CA SER A 154 -9.01 -5.66 4.18
C SER A 154 -9.64 -6.53 5.27
N LYS A 155 -10.76 -6.12 5.87
CA LYS A 155 -11.52 -6.92 6.85
C LYS A 155 -11.99 -8.27 6.31
N PHE A 156 -12.22 -8.36 5.01
CA PHE A 156 -12.62 -9.60 4.35
C PHE A 156 -11.41 -10.47 3.98
N HIS A 157 -10.18 -10.01 4.20
CA HIS A 157 -8.96 -10.72 3.79
C HIS A 157 -8.01 -10.99 4.96
N GLY A 158 -8.58 -11.28 6.14
CA GLY A 158 -7.82 -11.69 7.33
C GLY A 158 -7.11 -10.55 8.07
N VAL A 159 -7.33 -9.29 7.67
CA VAL A 159 -6.78 -8.13 8.38
C VAL A 159 -7.86 -7.54 9.29
N PRO A 160 -7.65 -7.43 10.60
CA PRO A 160 -8.60 -6.86 11.55
C PRO A 160 -8.75 -5.33 11.43
N GLN A 161 -8.99 -4.82 10.22
CA GLN A 161 -9.04 -3.40 9.91
C GLN A 161 -10.10 -3.12 8.84
N ASN A 162 -11.03 -2.22 9.12
CA ASN A 162 -11.93 -1.69 8.10
C ASN A 162 -11.19 -0.69 7.21
N ARG A 163 -10.66 -1.19 6.09
CA ARG A 163 -9.90 -0.39 5.13
C ARG A 163 -10.35 -0.73 3.72
N GLU A 164 -11.17 0.16 3.15
CA GLU A 164 -11.67 0.04 1.79
C GLU A 164 -10.71 0.74 0.82
N ARG A 165 -10.29 0.03 -0.23
CA ARG A 165 -9.37 0.50 -1.27
C ARG A 165 -9.78 0.02 -2.64
N VAL A 166 -9.63 0.89 -3.63
CA VAL A 166 -9.80 0.55 -5.04
C VAL A 166 -8.49 -0.04 -5.52
N TYR A 167 -8.57 -1.23 -6.09
CA TYR A 167 -7.47 -1.84 -6.82
C TYR A 167 -7.80 -1.80 -8.31
N ILE A 168 -6.82 -1.38 -9.12
CA ILE A 168 -6.92 -1.30 -10.57
C ILE A 168 -5.86 -2.25 -11.12
N VAL A 169 -6.27 -3.20 -11.95
CA VAL A 169 -5.40 -4.18 -12.59
C VAL A 169 -5.49 -3.98 -14.10
N ALA A 170 -4.39 -3.55 -14.70
CA ALA A 170 -4.28 -3.34 -16.14
C ALA A 170 -3.38 -4.43 -16.76
N TYR A 171 -3.75 -4.93 -17.94
CA TYR A 171 -2.98 -5.96 -18.65
C TYR A 171 -3.03 -5.81 -20.17
N ARG A 172 -1.94 -6.17 -20.87
CA ARG A 172 -1.85 -6.01 -22.33
C ARG A 172 -2.81 -6.95 -23.09
N HIS A 173 -3.32 -6.47 -24.23
CA HIS A 173 -4.41 -7.08 -25.02
C HIS A 173 -4.18 -8.53 -25.48
N PHE A 174 -2.95 -9.04 -25.59
CA PHE A 174 -2.74 -10.42 -26.06
C PHE A 174 -3.30 -11.49 -25.10
N ARG A 175 -3.71 -11.11 -23.88
CA ARG A 175 -4.49 -11.95 -22.95
C ARG A 175 -6.01 -11.80 -23.07
N ALA A 176 -6.53 -11.12 -24.09
CA ALA A 176 -7.97 -10.94 -24.32
C ALA A 176 -8.67 -12.15 -24.98
N GLU A 177 -8.06 -13.32 -24.92
CA GLU A 177 -8.84 -14.56 -24.78
C GLU A 177 -9.64 -14.49 -23.46
N PRO A 178 -10.76 -15.22 -23.26
CA PRO A 178 -11.57 -15.11 -22.06
C PRO A 178 -10.84 -15.71 -20.85
N GLY A 179 -9.83 -14.97 -20.36
CA GLY A 179 -9.10 -15.23 -19.15
C GLY A 179 -10.03 -15.14 -17.94
N ARG A 180 -9.59 -15.76 -16.85
CA ARG A 180 -10.29 -15.65 -15.57
C ARG A 180 -10.31 -14.18 -15.14
N LYS A 181 -11.50 -13.64 -14.91
CA LYS A 181 -11.69 -12.29 -14.31
C LYS A 181 -10.89 -12.17 -13.02
N VAL A 182 -10.26 -11.01 -12.84
CA VAL A 182 -9.56 -10.67 -11.58
C VAL A 182 -10.57 -10.35 -10.50
N PHE A 183 -11.62 -9.59 -10.83
CA PHE A 183 -12.67 -9.19 -9.90
C PHE A 183 -14.04 -9.84 -10.22
N PRO A 184 -14.89 -10.08 -9.21
CA PRO A 184 -14.69 -9.85 -7.78
C PRO A 184 -13.73 -10.86 -7.15
N LEU A 185 -12.97 -10.42 -6.12
CA LEU A 185 -12.13 -11.34 -5.34
C LEU A 185 -13.03 -12.31 -4.56
N SER A 186 -12.91 -13.59 -4.84
CA SER A 186 -13.62 -14.66 -4.13
C SER A 186 -12.84 -15.08 -2.88
N GLY A 187 -13.52 -15.42 -1.77
CA GLY A 187 -12.88 -16.03 -0.59
C GLY A 187 -12.66 -15.10 0.62
N GLY A 188 -13.65 -14.27 0.96
CA GLY A 188 -13.57 -13.43 2.15
C GLY A 188 -13.49 -14.23 3.46
N ASN A 189 -12.33 -14.24 4.12
CA ASN A 189 -12.09 -14.88 5.43
C ASN A 189 -12.39 -13.94 6.60
N SER A 190 -13.48 -13.17 6.53
CA SER A 190 -13.92 -12.38 7.68
C SER A 190 -14.59 -13.28 8.71
N LYS A 191 -13.81 -13.84 9.63
CA LYS A 191 -14.37 -14.20 10.94
C LYS A 191 -14.85 -12.89 11.58
N ALA A 192 -16.09 -12.88 12.07
CA ALA A 192 -16.69 -11.70 12.70
C ALA A 192 -15.80 -11.15 13.83
N LEU A 193 -16.09 -9.94 14.31
CA LEU A 193 -15.51 -9.43 15.55
C LEU A 193 -15.87 -10.41 16.68
N ILE A 194 -14.88 -11.14 17.19
CA ILE A 194 -15.06 -12.06 18.31
C ILE A 194 -14.63 -11.32 19.57
N GLN A 195 -15.61 -10.85 20.33
CA GLN A 195 -15.36 -10.20 21.61
C GLN A 195 -15.21 -11.27 22.69
N LEU A 196 -14.00 -11.42 23.23
CA LEU A 196 -13.71 -12.34 24.32
C LEU A 196 -14.15 -11.76 25.67
N LEU A 197 -13.93 -10.45 25.87
CA LEU A 197 -14.33 -9.74 27.09
C LEU A 197 -15.10 -8.44 26.78
N GLY A 198 -16.27 -8.33 27.42
CA GLY A 198 -17.14 -7.14 27.48
C GLY A 198 -16.48 -5.93 28.15
N GLY A 199 -17.10 -4.75 28.06
CA GLY A 199 -16.73 -3.60 28.90
C GLY A 199 -16.59 -2.27 28.16
N SER A 200 -16.12 -1.25 28.89
CA SER A 200 -15.78 0.06 28.33
C SER A 200 -14.60 -0.05 27.36
N GLN A 201 -14.43 0.95 26.48
CA GLN A 201 -13.51 0.90 25.33
C GLN A 201 -12.08 0.42 25.66
N GLY A 202 -11.54 0.75 26.84
CA GLY A 202 -10.21 0.32 27.31
C GLY A 202 -10.14 -1.01 28.08
N ARG A 203 -11.27 -1.72 28.24
CA ARG A 203 -11.36 -3.00 28.99
C ARG A 203 -11.79 -4.18 28.14
N ARG A 204 -12.17 -3.95 26.88
CA ARG A 204 -12.60 -5.01 25.97
C ARG A 204 -11.38 -5.77 25.44
N VAL A 205 -11.54 -7.08 25.33
CA VAL A 205 -10.53 -7.98 24.73
C VAL A 205 -11.18 -8.69 23.56
N TYR A 206 -10.46 -8.74 22.44
CA TYR A 206 -10.90 -9.38 21.20
C TYR A 206 -9.98 -10.55 20.86
N ASP A 207 -10.56 -11.55 20.21
CA ASP A 207 -9.82 -12.72 19.75
C ASP A 207 -8.87 -12.32 18.60
N PRO A 208 -7.60 -12.75 18.62
CA PRO A 208 -6.64 -12.44 17.55
C PRO A 208 -7.02 -13.06 16.20
N HIS A 209 -7.99 -13.98 16.15
CA HIS A 209 -8.48 -14.64 14.96
C HIS A 209 -9.78 -14.02 14.39
N GLY A 210 -10.30 -12.93 14.98
CA GLY A 210 -11.45 -12.16 14.47
C GLY A 210 -11.08 -10.82 13.84
N ILE A 211 -12.04 -10.12 13.23
CA ILE A 211 -11.85 -8.73 12.81
C ILE A 211 -11.80 -7.83 14.05
N GLY A 212 -10.71 -7.08 14.25
CA GLY A 212 -10.53 -6.15 15.36
C GLY A 212 -11.35 -4.87 15.20
N CYS A 213 -11.67 -4.23 16.33
CA CYS A 213 -12.40 -2.97 16.33
C CYS A 213 -11.49 -1.79 15.93
N THR A 214 -12.01 -0.84 15.16
CA THR A 214 -11.34 0.46 14.93
C THR A 214 -11.23 1.20 16.26
N ILE A 215 -10.01 1.54 16.68
CA ILE A 215 -9.75 2.39 17.84
C ILE A 215 -9.67 3.84 17.35
N THR A 216 -10.59 4.70 17.77
CA THR A 216 -10.54 6.14 17.45
C THR A 216 -9.75 6.88 18.51
N SER A 217 -8.92 7.85 18.10
CA SER A 217 -8.07 8.66 18.99
C SER A 217 -8.84 9.60 19.94
N GLU A 218 -10.16 9.73 19.75
CA GLU A 218 -11.05 10.48 20.63
C GLU A 218 -11.67 9.62 21.75
N ALA A 219 -11.39 8.32 21.76
CA ALA A 219 -11.97 7.41 22.74
C ALA A 219 -11.13 7.36 24.03
N GLY A 220 -11.54 8.13 25.04
CA GLY A 220 -11.25 7.80 26.44
C GLY A 220 -11.18 9.01 27.38
N GLY A 221 -11.61 8.80 28.64
CA GLY A 221 -11.32 9.69 29.76
C GLY A 221 -9.82 9.74 30.07
N PHE A 222 -9.42 10.02 31.31
CA PHE A 222 -8.00 10.18 31.68
C PHE A 222 -7.11 9.03 31.13
N GLY A 223 -6.23 9.34 30.16
CA GLY A 223 -5.41 8.36 29.43
C GLY A 223 -5.91 7.91 28.05
N GLY A 224 -7.06 8.40 27.56
CA GLY A 224 -7.69 8.00 26.30
C GLY A 224 -6.90 8.32 25.04
N LYS A 225 -6.04 9.34 25.08
CA LYS A 225 -5.16 9.70 23.94
C LYS A 225 -3.89 8.84 23.87
N THR A 226 -3.54 8.13 24.95
CA THR A 226 -2.25 7.43 25.08
C THR A 226 -2.35 5.94 25.38
N GLY A 227 -3.52 5.46 25.83
CA GLY A 227 -3.71 4.08 26.29
C GLY A 227 -2.89 3.82 27.57
N LEU A 228 -3.55 3.75 28.73
CA LEU A 228 -2.89 3.32 29.95
C LEU A 228 -2.72 1.80 29.93
N TYR A 229 -1.49 1.33 29.70
CA TYR A 229 -1.11 -0.07 29.79
C TYR A 229 -0.08 -0.26 30.91
N PHE A 230 -0.33 -1.21 31.80
CA PHE A 230 0.68 -1.66 32.77
C PHE A 230 1.74 -2.46 32.02
N ILE A 231 2.99 -2.00 32.11
CA ILE A 231 4.14 -2.68 31.50
C ILE A 231 5.14 -2.93 32.62
N ASP A 232 5.27 -4.20 32.97
CA ASP A 232 6.30 -4.67 33.88
C ASP A 232 7.68 -4.42 33.25
N LEU A 233 8.38 -3.40 33.75
CA LEU A 233 9.75 -3.06 33.39
C LEU A 233 10.70 -3.89 34.25
N CYS A 234 10.65 -5.21 34.14
CA CYS A 234 11.68 -6.06 34.72
C CYS A 234 13.02 -5.75 34.03
N ASN A 235 13.94 -5.13 34.80
CA ASN A 235 15.35 -4.96 34.46
C ASN A 235 16.01 -6.35 34.31
N GLY A 236 16.36 -6.76 33.09
CA GLY A 236 17.02 -8.05 32.85
C GLY A 236 17.41 -8.32 31.38
N ASN A 237 18.16 -9.42 31.16
CA ASN A 237 18.65 -9.84 29.84
C ASN A 237 17.51 -10.37 28.95
N PRO A 238 17.25 -9.77 27.77
CA PRO A 238 16.19 -10.20 26.87
C PRO A 238 16.43 -11.61 26.31
N ARG A 239 15.36 -12.40 26.18
CA ARG A 239 15.37 -13.74 25.54
C ARG A 239 14.53 -13.70 24.26
N LEU A 240 14.99 -14.39 23.23
CA LEU A 240 14.20 -14.68 22.04
C LEU A 240 13.01 -15.57 22.42
N THR A 241 11.82 -15.24 21.92
CA THR A 241 10.59 -16.00 22.15
C THR A 241 9.86 -16.25 20.84
N ASP A 242 9.25 -17.41 20.71
CA ASP A 242 8.49 -17.84 19.52
C ASP A 242 7.15 -17.10 19.37
N THR A 243 6.79 -16.29 20.37
CA THR A 243 5.60 -15.43 20.40
C THR A 243 6.03 -13.96 20.36
N ALA A 244 5.58 -13.21 19.35
CA ALA A 244 5.81 -11.78 19.27
C ALA A 244 4.97 -11.03 20.33
N ARG A 245 5.61 -10.34 21.26
CA ARG A 245 4.96 -9.37 22.14
C ARG A 245 5.18 -7.98 21.58
N CYS A 246 4.12 -7.16 21.54
CA CYS A 246 4.15 -5.81 20.99
C CYS A 246 5.25 -4.96 21.67
N ILE A 247 6.17 -4.41 20.89
CA ILE A 247 7.24 -3.51 21.35
C ILE A 247 6.72 -2.08 21.33
N LYS A 248 6.94 -1.32 22.42
CA LYS A 248 6.62 0.12 22.50
C LYS A 248 7.44 0.93 21.50
N ALA A 249 6.77 1.63 20.58
CA ALA A 249 7.34 2.85 19.99
C ALA A 249 7.43 3.92 21.10
N ARG A 250 8.64 4.34 21.46
CA ARG A 250 8.83 5.51 22.34
C ARG A 250 8.56 6.78 21.52
N TYR A 251 7.42 7.42 21.73
CA TYR A 251 7.08 8.70 21.08
C TYR A 251 7.63 9.95 21.81
N TYR A 252 8.41 9.80 22.89
CA TYR A 252 8.85 10.94 23.72
C TYR A 252 10.35 10.97 24.08
N SER A 253 11.20 10.20 23.40
CA SER A 253 12.67 10.40 23.49
C SER A 253 13.21 10.78 22.13
N GLY A 254 12.93 12.02 21.76
CA GLY A 254 13.49 12.73 20.62
C GLY A 254 13.49 14.21 20.93
N ILE A 255 14.35 14.65 21.85
CA ILE A 255 14.74 16.06 21.92
C ILE A 255 15.52 16.32 20.63
N THR A 256 14.93 17.03 19.68
CA THR A 256 15.68 17.58 18.56
C THR A 256 16.59 18.68 19.10
N ASN A 257 17.88 18.40 19.15
CA ASN A 257 18.92 19.36 19.51
C ASN A 257 19.18 20.31 18.32
N ARG A 258 18.19 21.11 17.94
CA ARG A 258 18.38 22.26 17.06
C ARG A 258 17.89 23.50 17.78
N GLY A 259 18.83 24.21 18.39
CA GLY A 259 18.67 25.63 18.64
C GLY A 259 18.54 26.39 17.31
N ALA A 260 17.94 27.58 17.42
CA ALA A 260 17.71 28.63 16.43
C ALA A 260 18.42 28.47 15.07
#